data_AF-A0AAE0BTV7-F1
#
_entry.id   AF-A0AAE0BTV7-F1
#
_cell.length_a   1.000
_cell.length_b   1.000
_cell.length_c   1.000
_cell.angle_alpha   90.00
_cell.angle_beta   90.00
_cell.angle_gamma   90.00
#
_symmetry.space_group_name_H-M   'P 1'
#
loop_
_entity.id
_entity.type
_entity.pdbx_description
1 polymer ?
#
loop_
_entity_poly.entity_id
_entity_poly.type
_entity_poly.pdbx_seq_one_letter_code
_entity_poly.pdbx_strand_id
1 'polypeptide(L)'
;MFTFGASLLIEHTYGNGLLTMFDFETGIPLWEIEPFVGIFILFQVAAAFAPTKGRFVQTGSTSGPYEGAQVGGTTYDNFLAGVLKQYALIVGDKLGMTKEREMFIGRCAQAGLAASLIGEVLTSKGPLAQIQVETGVSLSEANPFVIISAFVLFLIAISEGTGKFVDE
;
A
#
# COMPACT_ATOMS: atom_id res chain seq x y z
N MET A 1 1.49 -0.32 -2.15
CA MET A 1 0.27 0.06 -1.39
C MET A 1 -0.98 -0.50 -2.04
N PHE A 2 -1.32 -0.08 -3.27
CA PHE A 2 -2.53 -0.55 -3.97
C PHE A 2 -2.64 -2.08 -4.02
N THR A 3 -1.59 -2.76 -4.50
CA THR A 3 -1.57 -4.24 -4.61
C THR A 3 -1.75 -4.94 -3.27
N PHE A 4 -1.17 -4.39 -2.19
CA PHE A 4 -1.31 -4.95 -0.86
C PHE A 4 -2.72 -4.71 -0.27
N GLY A 5 -3.30 -3.54 -0.48
CA GLY A 5 -4.71 -3.29 -0.13
C GLY A 5 -5.67 -4.21 -0.90
N ALA A 6 -5.39 -4.43 -2.19
CA ALA A 6 -6.15 -5.34 -3.03
C ALA A 6 -6.03 -6.80 -2.58
N SER A 7 -4.82 -7.27 -2.24
CA SER A 7 -4.62 -8.64 -1.77
C SER A 7 -5.41 -8.94 -0.49
N LEU A 8 -5.46 -7.98 0.44
CA LEU A 8 -6.27 -8.11 1.67
C LEU A 8 -7.77 -8.17 1.36
N LEU A 9 -8.29 -7.34 0.45
CA LEU A 9 -9.70 -7.39 0.07
C LEU A 9 -10.08 -8.66 -0.69
N ILE A 10 -9.19 -9.13 -1.56
CA ILE A 10 -9.40 -10.37 -2.31
C ILE A 10 -9.53 -11.54 -1.36
N GLU A 11 -8.60 -11.70 -0.42
CA GLU A 11 -8.70 -12.79 0.55
C GLU A 11 -9.92 -12.65 1.46
N HIS A 12 -10.28 -11.43 1.83
CA HIS A 12 -11.49 -11.18 2.60
C HIS A 12 -12.77 -11.61 1.86
N THR A 13 -12.83 -11.37 0.55
CA THR A 13 -14.02 -11.63 -0.27
C THR A 13 -14.09 -13.07 -0.79
N TYR A 14 -12.96 -13.64 -1.18
CA TYR A 14 -12.87 -14.95 -1.81
C TYR A 14 -12.30 -16.05 -0.88
N GLY A 15 -11.73 -15.69 0.27
CA GLY A 15 -11.14 -16.62 1.23
C GLY A 15 -9.80 -17.22 0.81
N ASN A 16 -9.32 -16.92 -0.40
CA ASN A 16 -8.08 -17.41 -0.96
C ASN A 16 -6.99 -16.34 -0.92
N GLY A 17 -5.75 -16.76 -0.70
CA GLY A 17 -4.58 -15.89 -0.83
C GLY A 17 -4.34 -15.40 -2.26
N LEU A 18 -3.41 -14.46 -2.41
CA LEU A 18 -3.17 -13.78 -3.69
C LEU A 18 -2.57 -14.74 -4.74
N LEU A 19 -1.63 -15.59 -4.34
CA LEU A 19 -0.97 -16.54 -5.22
C LEU A 19 -1.92 -17.64 -5.66
N THR A 20 -2.74 -18.15 -4.74
CA THR A 20 -3.79 -19.13 -5.06
C THR A 20 -4.81 -18.57 -6.07
N MET A 21 -5.10 -17.26 -6.05
CA MET A 21 -6.00 -16.64 -7.03
C MET A 21 -5.40 -16.59 -8.45
N PHE A 22 -4.08 -16.47 -8.55
CA PHE A 22 -3.35 -16.49 -9.83
C PHE A 22 -2.98 -17.92 -10.27
N ASP A 23 -3.50 -18.94 -9.58
CA ASP A 23 -3.22 -20.36 -9.86
C ASP A 23 -1.73 -20.73 -9.70
N PHE A 24 -1.02 -20.00 -8.83
CA PHE A 24 0.35 -20.32 -8.46
C PHE A 24 0.41 -21.39 -7.38
N GLU A 25 1.42 -22.24 -7.44
CA GLU A 25 1.66 -23.27 -6.43
C GLU A 25 2.04 -22.64 -5.08
N THR A 26 1.37 -23.09 -4.02
CA THR A 26 1.61 -22.67 -2.63
C THR A 26 1.77 -23.88 -1.73
N GLY A 27 2.41 -23.72 -0.57
CA GLY A 27 2.74 -24.83 0.35
C GLY A 27 3.96 -25.62 -0.09
N ILE A 28 4.76 -25.03 -0.97
CA ILE A 28 6.00 -25.59 -1.50
C ILE A 28 7.19 -24.86 -0.88
N PRO A 29 8.35 -25.51 -0.76
CA PRO A 29 9.53 -24.82 -0.28
C PRO A 29 10.01 -23.74 -1.26
N LEU A 30 10.68 -22.70 -0.74
CA LEU A 30 11.08 -21.52 -1.52
C LEU A 30 11.98 -21.79 -2.73
N TRP A 31 12.67 -22.94 -2.78
CA TRP A 31 13.50 -23.30 -3.93
C TRP A 31 12.72 -23.95 -5.07
N GLU A 32 11.47 -24.37 -4.82
CA GLU A 32 10.53 -24.91 -5.81
C GLU A 32 9.56 -23.86 -6.34
N ILE A 33 9.59 -22.64 -5.78
CA ILE A 33 8.72 -21.55 -6.20
C ILE A 33 8.90 -21.22 -7.68
N GLU A 34 7.81 -20.82 -8.34
CA GLU A 34 7.89 -20.28 -9.67
C GLU A 34 8.90 -19.11 -9.74
N PRO A 35 9.86 -19.14 -10.69
CA PRO A 35 10.93 -18.14 -10.75
C PRO A 35 10.44 -16.70 -10.83
N PHE A 36 9.32 -16.45 -11.52
CA PHE A 36 8.73 -15.10 -11.62
C PHE A 36 8.23 -14.59 -10.27
N VAL A 37 7.60 -15.44 -9.47
CA VAL A 37 7.13 -15.09 -8.12
C VAL A 37 8.33 -14.85 -7.21
N GLY A 38 9.37 -15.68 -7.29
CA GLY A 38 10.61 -15.49 -6.53
C GLY A 38 11.31 -14.16 -6.85
N ILE A 39 11.44 -13.81 -8.13
CA ILE A 39 11.99 -12.53 -8.58
C ILE A 39 11.13 -11.36 -8.10
N PHE A 40 9.81 -11.48 -8.18
CA PHE A 40 8.89 -10.45 -7.73
C PHE A 40 9.01 -10.20 -6.21
N ILE A 41 9.03 -11.26 -5.40
CA ILE A 41 9.25 -11.15 -3.95
C ILE A 41 10.59 -10.47 -3.65
N LEU A 42 11.67 -10.89 -4.33
CA LEU A 42 12.99 -10.30 -4.16
C LEU A 42 13.00 -8.81 -4.54
N PHE A 43 12.33 -8.43 -5.62
CA PHE A 43 12.17 -7.04 -6.02
C PHE A 43 11.41 -6.23 -4.96
N GLN A 44 10.34 -6.78 -4.39
CA GLN A 44 9.56 -6.10 -3.35
C GLN A 44 10.39 -5.85 -2.08
N VAL A 45 11.17 -6.83 -1.65
CA VAL A 45 12.10 -6.68 -0.52
C VAL A 45 13.17 -5.63 -0.86
N ALA A 46 13.82 -5.73 -2.02
CA ALA A 46 14.86 -4.79 -2.44
C ALA A 46 14.32 -3.35 -2.51
N ALA A 47 13.13 -3.15 -3.09
CA ALA A 47 12.49 -1.84 -3.22
C ALA A 47 12.11 -1.24 -1.85
N ALA A 48 11.68 -2.05 -0.89
CA ALA A 48 11.34 -1.57 0.44
C ALA A 48 12.55 -0.96 1.17
N PHE A 49 13.73 -1.55 0.99
CA PHE A 49 14.97 -1.13 1.66
C PHE A 49 15.90 -0.25 0.81
N ALA A 50 15.61 -0.04 -0.48
CA ALA A 50 16.45 0.76 -1.36
C ALA A 50 16.62 2.20 -0.84
N PRO A 51 17.83 2.76 -0.79
CA PRO A 51 18.04 4.15 -0.38
C PRO A 51 17.45 5.12 -1.42
N THR A 52 16.79 6.18 -0.96
CA THR A 52 16.38 7.28 -1.84
C THR A 52 17.57 8.21 -2.07
N LYS A 53 17.84 8.58 -3.32
CA LYS A 53 18.73 9.71 -3.63
C LYS A 53 17.90 11.00 -3.54
N GLY A 54 18.42 12.06 -2.93
CA GLY A 54 17.70 13.34 -2.78
C GLY A 54 16.83 13.43 -1.52
N ARG A 55 16.32 14.64 -1.25
CA ARG A 55 15.56 14.96 -0.02
C ARG A 55 14.25 15.64 -0.34
N PHE A 56 13.21 15.32 0.42
CA PHE A 56 11.96 16.06 0.38
C PHE A 56 12.08 17.33 1.22
N VAL A 57 11.85 18.48 0.59
CA VAL A 57 11.74 19.76 1.28
C VAL A 57 10.27 20.14 1.33
N GLN A 58 9.79 20.48 2.52
CA GLN A 58 8.45 21.05 2.66
C GLN A 58 8.47 22.45 2.02
N THR A 59 7.67 22.64 0.98
CA THR A 59 7.42 24.00 0.48
C THR A 59 6.73 24.75 1.61
N GLY A 60 7.37 25.80 2.13
CA GLY A 60 6.87 26.56 3.26
C GLY A 60 5.41 26.98 3.06
N SER A 61 4.62 26.76 4.10
CA SER A 61 3.24 27.22 4.24
C SER A 61 3.17 28.73 4.11
N THR A 62 3.00 29.24 2.89
CA THR A 62 2.53 30.60 2.67
C THR A 62 1.01 30.53 2.50
N SER A 63 0.32 30.68 3.64
CA SER A 63 -0.99 31.32 3.79
C SER A 63 -1.97 31.24 2.61
N GLY A 64 -2.88 30.28 2.68
CA GLY A 64 -4.16 30.26 1.96
C GLY A 64 -4.89 28.95 2.29
N PRO A 65 -6.17 28.96 2.72
CA PRO A 65 -6.83 27.76 3.25
C PRO A 65 -7.04 26.61 2.24
N TYR A 66 -6.58 26.73 0.98
CA TYR A 66 -6.93 25.77 -0.08
C TYR A 66 -5.88 25.62 -1.19
N GLU A 67 -4.57 25.75 -0.93
CA GLU A 67 -3.57 25.79 -2.02
C GLU A 67 -2.32 24.89 -1.79
N GLY A 68 -2.53 23.64 -1.40
CA GLY A 68 -1.43 22.70 -1.15
C GLY A 68 -1.56 21.29 -1.75
N ALA A 69 -2.77 20.82 -2.04
CA ALA A 69 -2.99 19.51 -2.67
C ALA A 69 -2.92 19.64 -4.20
N GLN A 70 -1.71 19.62 -4.76
CA GLN A 70 -1.53 19.42 -6.19
C GLN A 70 -1.85 17.96 -6.52
N VAL A 71 -3.11 17.67 -6.86
CA VAL A 71 -3.46 16.41 -7.54
C VAL A 71 -2.76 16.46 -8.90
N GLY A 72 -1.93 15.46 -9.19
CA GLY A 72 -1.07 15.36 -10.38
C GLY A 72 -1.61 16.09 -11.61
N GLY A 73 -0.79 16.98 -12.16
CA GLY A 73 -1.15 18.01 -13.13
C GLY A 73 -2.00 17.53 -14.31
N THR A 74 -3.32 17.56 -14.15
CA THR A 74 -4.32 17.47 -15.20
C THR A 74 -5.64 18.06 -14.69
N THR A 75 -6.06 19.16 -15.30
CA THR A 75 -7.40 19.74 -15.09
C THR A 75 -8.43 18.80 -15.70
N TYR A 76 -8.99 17.90 -14.89
CA TYR A 76 -10.18 17.14 -15.27
C TYR A 76 -11.41 17.76 -14.64
N ASP A 77 -12.29 18.33 -15.46
CA ASP A 77 -13.50 19.07 -15.07
C ASP A 77 -14.69 18.13 -14.76
N ASN A 78 -14.43 17.01 -14.06
CA ASN A 78 -15.40 15.95 -13.80
C ASN A 78 -15.75 15.84 -12.30
N PHE A 79 -16.97 15.40 -11.99
CA PHE A 79 -17.43 15.14 -10.60
C PHE A 79 -16.43 14.32 -9.78
N LEU A 80 -15.82 13.30 -10.40
CA LEU A 80 -14.80 12.46 -9.77
C LEU A 80 -13.53 13.25 -9.40
N ALA A 81 -13.14 14.25 -10.18
CA ALA A 81 -12.01 15.11 -9.87
C ALA A 81 -12.33 16.11 -8.75
N GLY A 82 -13.57 16.61 -8.66
CA GLY A 82 -14.02 17.43 -7.54
C GLY A 82 -14.03 16.65 -6.22
N VAL A 83 -14.53 15.42 -6.27
CA VAL A 83 -14.47 14.41 -5.21
C VAL A 83 -13.00 14.19 -4.81
N LEU A 84 -12.14 13.79 -5.74
CA LEU A 84 -10.70 13.54 -5.48
C LEU A 84 -9.96 14.75 -4.93
N LYS A 85 -10.25 15.98 -5.41
CA LYS A 85 -9.65 17.22 -4.91
C LYS A 85 -10.05 17.51 -3.46
N GLN A 86 -11.31 17.28 -3.12
CA GLN A 86 -11.80 17.40 -1.74
C GLN A 86 -11.18 16.32 -0.82
N TYR A 87 -10.97 15.10 -1.34
CA TYR A 87 -10.27 14.04 -0.62
C TYR A 87 -8.77 14.33 -0.42
N ALA A 88 -8.06 14.80 -1.45
CA ALA A 88 -6.66 15.18 -1.35
C ALA A 88 -6.44 16.35 -0.38
N LEU A 89 -7.41 17.26 -0.24
CA LEU A 89 -7.40 18.31 0.78
C LEU A 89 -7.60 17.75 2.20
N ILE A 90 -8.50 16.79 2.40
CA ILE A 90 -8.73 16.17 3.71
C ILE A 90 -7.55 15.28 4.13
N VAL A 91 -7.01 14.48 3.22
CA VAL A 91 -5.92 13.54 3.51
C VAL A 91 -4.56 14.24 3.50
N GLY A 92 -4.33 15.17 2.57
CA GLY A 92 -3.10 15.94 2.48
C GLY A 92 -2.91 16.90 3.66
N ASP A 93 -3.89 17.76 3.92
CA ASP A 93 -3.74 18.88 4.85
C ASP A 93 -4.19 18.53 6.28
N LYS A 94 -5.31 17.79 6.46
CA LYS A 94 -5.80 17.45 7.81
C LYS A 94 -5.10 16.25 8.45
N LEU A 95 -4.54 15.31 7.68
CA LEU A 95 -3.72 14.20 8.22
C LEU A 95 -2.21 14.52 8.23
N GLY A 96 -1.80 15.68 7.71
CA GLY A 96 -0.38 16.07 7.65
C GLY A 96 0.46 15.11 6.80
N MET A 97 -0.05 14.70 5.64
CA MET A 97 0.65 13.82 4.71
C MET A 97 1.73 14.60 3.95
N THR A 98 2.99 14.40 4.35
CA THR A 98 4.16 14.87 3.60
C THR A 98 4.62 13.78 2.64
N LYS A 99 5.32 14.13 1.55
CA LYS A 99 5.90 13.14 0.62
C LYS A 99 6.81 12.11 1.32
N GLU A 100 7.50 12.51 2.37
CA GLU A 100 8.35 11.61 3.15
C GLU A 100 7.53 10.55 3.91
N ARG A 101 6.40 10.93 4.51
CA ARG A 101 5.50 10.00 5.20
C ARG A 101 4.83 9.05 4.23
N GLU A 102 4.38 9.55 3.09
CA GLU A 102 3.83 8.73 2.01
C GLU A 102 4.84 7.68 1.54
N MET A 103 6.09 8.10 1.30
CA MET A 103 7.16 7.17 0.90
C MET A 103 7.43 6.11 1.96
N PHE A 104 7.44 6.49 3.24
CA PHE A 104 7.62 5.55 4.35
C PHE A 104 6.50 4.51 4.40
N ILE A 105 5.23 4.94 4.34
CA ILE A 105 4.07 4.03 4.31
C ILE A 105 4.13 3.13 3.07
N GLY A 106 4.65 3.64 1.96
CA GLY A 106 4.84 2.88 0.72
C GLY A 106 5.80 1.72 0.89
N ARG A 107 6.94 1.98 1.53
CA ARG A 107 7.95 0.96 1.86
C ARG A 107 7.42 -0.05 2.87
N CYS A 108 6.68 0.39 3.89
CA CYS A 108 6.00 -0.51 4.83
C CYS A 108 5.02 -1.43 4.10
N ALA A 109 4.24 -0.92 3.15
CA ALA A 109 3.32 -1.72 2.36
C ALA A 109 4.06 -2.68 1.39
N GLN A 110 5.22 -2.30 0.87
CA GLN A 110 6.06 -3.18 0.06
C GLN A 110 6.63 -4.34 0.89
N ALA A 111 7.14 -4.03 2.09
CA ALA A 111 7.63 -5.04 3.03
C ALA A 111 6.50 -5.97 3.51
N GLY A 112 5.33 -5.43 3.84
CA GLY A 112 4.14 -6.21 4.23
C GLY A 112 3.68 -7.16 3.12
N LEU A 113 3.63 -6.69 1.87
CA LEU A 113 3.31 -7.54 0.73
C LEU A 113 4.35 -8.64 0.51
N ALA A 114 5.64 -8.31 0.62
CA ALA A 114 6.71 -9.30 0.48
C ALA A 114 6.61 -10.39 1.55
N ALA A 115 6.40 -9.99 2.82
CA ALA A 115 6.24 -10.91 3.94
C ALA A 115 5.01 -11.81 3.75
N SER A 116 3.87 -11.25 3.34
CA SER A 116 2.65 -12.03 3.13
C SER A 116 2.79 -13.04 1.99
N LEU A 117 3.47 -12.66 0.90
CA LEU A 117 3.75 -13.56 -0.22
C LEU A 117 4.67 -14.70 0.17
N ILE A 118 5.74 -14.42 0.91
CA ILE A 118 6.64 -15.45 1.43
C ILE A 118 5.88 -16.43 2.33
N GLY A 119 5.06 -15.90 3.24
CA GLY A 119 4.22 -16.70 4.12
C GLY A 119 3.24 -17.56 3.33
N GLU A 120 2.66 -17.04 2.24
CA GLU A 120 1.68 -17.76 1.42
C GLU A 120 2.34 -18.89 0.63
N VAL A 121 3.51 -18.66 0.05
CA VAL A 121 4.32 -19.70 -0.61
C VAL A 121 4.63 -20.84 0.37
N LEU A 122 5.00 -20.51 1.60
CA LEU A 122 5.41 -21.51 2.59
C LEU A 122 4.25 -22.25 3.25
N THR A 123 3.12 -21.59 3.46
CA THR A 123 2.04 -22.10 4.34
C THR A 123 0.72 -22.38 3.63
N SER A 124 0.59 -22.01 2.34
CA SER A 124 -0.67 -22.02 1.58
C SER A 124 -1.79 -21.17 2.18
N LYS A 125 -1.46 -20.29 3.13
CA LYS A 125 -2.42 -19.39 3.77
C LYS A 125 -2.21 -17.99 3.25
N GLY A 126 -3.30 -17.31 2.90
CA GLY A 126 -3.23 -15.90 2.53
C GLY A 126 -2.82 -15.00 3.71
N PRO A 127 -2.50 -13.72 3.41
CA PRO A 127 -2.16 -12.71 4.42
C PRO A 127 -3.07 -12.65 5.66
N LEU A 128 -4.40 -12.74 5.50
CA LEU A 128 -5.36 -12.64 6.60
C LEU A 128 -5.38 -13.91 7.45
N ALA A 129 -5.31 -15.07 6.82
CA ALA A 129 -5.19 -16.34 7.50
C ALA A 129 -3.87 -16.43 8.29
N GLN A 130 -2.78 -15.83 7.79
CA GLN A 130 -1.53 -15.68 8.54
C GLN A 130 -1.71 -14.77 9.76
N ILE A 131 -2.29 -13.57 9.59
CA ILE A 131 -2.55 -12.64 10.71
C ILE A 131 -3.45 -13.27 11.78
N GLN A 132 -4.46 -14.04 11.38
CA GLN A 132 -5.33 -14.77 12.30
C GLN A 132 -4.55 -15.81 13.11
N VAL A 133 -3.65 -16.56 12.47
CA VAL A 133 -2.81 -17.55 13.15
C VAL A 133 -1.82 -16.87 14.09
N GLU A 134 -1.25 -15.73 13.70
CA GLU A 134 -0.22 -15.01 14.46
C GLU A 134 -0.79 -14.19 15.63
N THR A 135 -1.96 -13.57 15.46
CA THR A 135 -2.56 -12.68 16.45
C THR A 135 -3.61 -13.39 17.31
N GLY A 136 -4.14 -14.52 16.86
CA GLY A 136 -5.21 -15.26 17.53
C GLY A 136 -6.60 -14.57 17.44
N VAL A 137 -6.71 -13.46 16.72
CA VAL A 137 -7.97 -12.73 16.52
C VAL A 137 -8.79 -13.46 15.47
N SER A 138 -10.07 -13.71 15.76
CA SER A 138 -10.97 -14.37 14.80
C SER A 138 -11.16 -13.51 13.55
N LEU A 139 -11.30 -14.13 12.38
CA LEU A 139 -11.49 -13.41 11.12
C LEU A 139 -12.70 -12.46 11.16
N SER A 140 -13.73 -12.81 11.94
CA SER A 140 -14.92 -11.98 12.16
C SER A 140 -14.64 -10.71 12.95
N GLU A 141 -13.70 -10.76 13.90
CA GLU A 141 -13.27 -9.60 14.70
C GLU A 141 -12.21 -8.77 13.98
N ALA A 142 -11.35 -9.41 13.18
CA ALA A 142 -10.34 -8.75 12.36
C ALA A 142 -10.96 -8.03 11.14
N ASN A 143 -12.11 -8.49 10.67
CA ASN A 143 -12.83 -7.97 9.51
C ASN A 143 -12.88 -6.42 9.39
N PRO A 144 -13.38 -5.66 10.39
CA PRO A 144 -13.39 -4.20 10.32
C PRO A 144 -11.98 -3.60 10.17
N PHE A 145 -10.97 -4.16 10.82
CA PHE A 145 -9.59 -3.66 10.72
C PHE A 145 -8.97 -3.93 9.35
N VAL A 146 -9.29 -5.07 8.74
CA VAL A 146 -8.85 -5.41 7.38
C VAL A 146 -9.46 -4.44 6.36
N ILE A 147 -10.77 -4.20 6.44
CA ILE A 147 -11.44 -3.27 5.50
C ILE A 147 -10.92 -1.86 5.68
N ILE A 148 -10.74 -1.40 6.93
CA ILE A 148 -10.19 -0.07 7.22
C ILE A 148 -8.75 0.04 6.71
N SER A 149 -7.90 -0.95 6.96
CA SER A 149 -6.50 -0.91 6.51
C SER A 149 -6.37 -0.91 4.99
N ALA A 150 -7.14 -1.74 4.29
CA ALA A 150 -7.20 -1.74 2.83
C ALA A 150 -7.69 -0.39 2.29
N PHE A 151 -8.75 0.16 2.87
CA PHE A 151 -9.27 1.48 2.48
C PHE A 151 -8.25 2.60 2.70
N VAL A 152 -7.56 2.61 3.84
CA VAL A 152 -6.48 3.58 4.12
C VAL A 152 -5.33 3.44 3.11
N LEU A 153 -4.91 2.21 2.78
CA LEU A 153 -3.88 1.97 1.77
C LEU A 153 -4.29 2.47 0.38
N PHE A 154 -5.56 2.32 0.00
CA PHE A 154 -6.08 2.88 -1.26
C PHE A 154 -6.14 4.40 -1.23
N LEU A 155 -6.59 5.00 -0.12
CA LEU A 155 -6.62 6.45 0.03
C LEU A 155 -5.24 7.07 -0.10
N ILE A 156 -4.23 6.48 0.55
CA ILE A 156 -2.84 6.96 0.48
C ILE A 156 -2.26 6.71 -0.91
N ALA A 157 -2.60 5.60 -1.58
CA ALA A 157 -2.12 5.33 -2.94
C ALA A 157 -2.64 6.33 -3.98
N ILE A 158 -3.80 6.96 -3.74
CA ILE A 158 -4.40 7.96 -4.65
C ILE A 158 -3.99 9.38 -4.24
N SER A 159 -3.73 9.61 -2.94
CA SER A 159 -3.40 10.93 -2.41
C SER A 159 -1.89 11.20 -2.48
N GLU A 160 -1.50 12.17 -3.29
CA GLU A 160 -0.12 12.68 -3.28
C GLU A 160 0.15 13.52 -2.02
N GLY A 161 1.27 13.24 -1.36
CA GLY A 161 1.76 14.01 -0.23
C GLY A 161 2.28 15.39 -0.64
N THR A 162 2.19 16.34 0.27
CA THR A 162 2.70 17.70 0.07
C THR A 162 4.23 17.73 0.16
N GLY A 163 4.88 18.53 -0.69
CA GLY A 163 6.34 18.74 -0.69
C GLY A 163 6.97 18.64 -2.07
N LYS A 164 8.12 19.31 -2.25
CA LYS A 164 8.91 19.27 -3.48
C LYS A 164 10.11 18.35 -3.28
N PHE A 165 10.36 17.49 -4.26
CA PHE A 165 11.58 16.70 -4.31
C PHE A 165 12.72 17.58 -4.82
N VAL A 166 13.82 17.60 -4.08
CA VAL A 166 15.04 18.32 -4.45
C VAL A 166 16.13 17.26 -4.63
N ASP A 167 16.66 17.19 -5.84
CA ASP A 167 17.87 16.44 -6.14
C ASP A 167 19.06 17.13 -5.47
N GLU A 168 19.92 16.35 -4.81
CA GLU A 168 21.24 16.83 -4.37
C GLU A 168 22.19 17.01 -5.57
#